data_AF-A0A1I8A394-F1
#
_entry.id   AF-A0A1I8A394-F1
#
_cell.length_a   1.000
_cell.length_b   1.000
_cell.length_c   1.000
_cell.angle_alpha   90.00
_cell.angle_beta   90.00
_cell.angle_gamma   90.00
#
_symmetry.space_group_name_H-M   'P 1'
#
loop_
_entity.id
_entity.type
_entity.pdbx_description
1 polymer ?
#
loop_
_entity_poly.entity_id
_entity_poly.type
_entity_poly.pdbx_seq_one_letter_code
_entity_poly.pdbx_strand_id
1 'polypeptide(L)'
;MKSPDEVPVHHLVVDACCLIKNAPLHDVGSVIYTVPQVISELRDKKTRERVAALPYEILLKEPSPQSIAEVSEAAKKTGDYASLSPIDIKVVALTHELHVENCGKETINYEIERKVELVSGHRSLLKELSTMAGFVVPKKKEKAGDESTEDNNNQNEDEEKGGDAEGSEAEEEVEETESESEDDYDEEGWLNEDNIDEALRQLGAITIDEKNVKVACMSTDFAVQNVLLHMKLGLVSMDGMRIQKLKSYILRCRSCFSTTSVMTKRFCPKCGNDALHRVACTMDDNGALQLHINWNRVNTHRGLKYSLPAPGKKTGKHAARPQLFEDQRMPQNRMAKVRMDPLDDSPFALNDVTSRSALLGLRSLQGQGQRSNRNPNAYGPSRKKRGGKKH
;
A
#
# COMPACT_ATOMS: atom_id res chain seq x y z
N MET A 1 -1.39 34.44 -10.22
CA MET A 1 -0.78 33.21 -10.79
C MET A 1 0.50 33.61 -11.50
N LYS A 2 1.49 32.72 -11.53
CA LYS A 2 2.75 32.96 -12.26
C LYS A 2 2.52 32.88 -13.77
N SER A 3 3.36 33.57 -14.54
CA SER A 3 3.29 33.54 -16.00
C SER A 3 3.62 32.14 -16.52
N PRO A 4 3.10 31.71 -17.68
CA PRO A 4 3.31 30.36 -18.20
C PRO A 4 4.78 29.97 -18.36
N ASP A 5 5.69 30.93 -18.49
CA ASP A 5 7.12 30.70 -18.67
C ASP A 5 7.88 30.52 -17.33
N GLU A 6 7.25 30.85 -16.19
CA GLU A 6 7.82 30.75 -14.84
C GLU A 6 7.42 29.46 -14.10
N VAL A 7 6.43 28.74 -14.62
CA VAL A 7 5.83 27.56 -14.00
C VAL A 7 6.11 26.33 -14.86
N PRO A 8 6.37 25.16 -14.26
CA PRO A 8 6.71 23.97 -15.01
C PRO A 8 5.54 23.40 -15.84
N VAL A 9 4.29 23.66 -15.46
CA VAL A 9 3.09 23.19 -16.16
C VAL A 9 2.17 24.35 -16.55
N HIS A 10 1.69 24.37 -17.79
CA HIS A 10 0.70 25.36 -18.21
C HIS A 10 -0.70 25.06 -17.65
N HIS A 11 -1.29 23.93 -18.04
CA HIS A 11 -2.62 23.50 -17.57
C HIS A 11 -2.47 22.37 -16.56
N LEU A 12 -2.73 22.68 -15.29
CA LEU A 12 -2.64 21.73 -14.19
C LEU A 12 -4.02 21.27 -13.77
N VAL A 13 -4.30 19.97 -13.86
CA VAL A 13 -5.51 19.37 -13.30
C VAL A 13 -5.20 18.84 -11.90
N VAL A 14 -6.07 19.13 -10.94
CA VAL A 14 -5.84 18.85 -9.53
C VAL A 14 -6.85 17.87 -8.97
N ASP A 15 -6.32 16.80 -8.38
CA ASP A 15 -7.05 15.79 -7.62
C ASP A 15 -7.35 16.22 -6.17
N ALA A 16 -8.33 15.58 -5.52
CA ALA A 16 -8.72 15.83 -4.13
C ALA A 16 -7.55 15.69 -3.15
N CYS A 17 -6.70 14.68 -3.37
CA CYS A 17 -5.53 14.40 -2.52
C CYS A 17 -4.58 15.60 -2.44
N CYS A 18 -4.41 16.32 -3.54
CA CYS A 18 -3.51 17.48 -3.62
C CYS A 18 -4.04 18.67 -2.82
N LEU A 19 -5.36 18.85 -2.82
CA LEU A 19 -6.03 19.87 -1.99
C LEU A 19 -5.92 19.53 -0.50
N ILE A 20 -6.09 18.26 -0.15
CA ILE A 20 -5.98 17.78 1.25
C ILE A 20 -4.55 17.97 1.78
N LYS A 21 -3.53 17.67 0.96
CA LYS A 21 -2.11 17.79 1.30
C LYS A 21 -1.54 19.22 1.23
N ASN A 22 -2.35 20.21 0.87
CA ASN A 22 -1.90 21.60 0.76
C ASN A 22 -0.76 21.81 -0.26
N ALA A 23 -0.94 21.28 -1.46
CA ALA A 23 0.01 21.46 -2.54
C ALA A 23 0.25 22.95 -2.87
N PRO A 24 1.50 23.36 -3.16
CA PRO A 24 1.79 24.68 -3.70
C PRO A 24 1.38 24.76 -5.18
N LEU A 25 0.08 24.76 -5.47
CA LEU A 25 -0.44 24.70 -6.85
C LEU A 25 0.02 25.88 -7.71
N HIS A 26 0.20 27.06 -7.10
CA HIS A 26 0.61 28.30 -7.76
C HIS A 26 2.07 28.29 -8.25
N ASP A 27 2.91 27.41 -7.71
CA ASP A 27 4.30 27.24 -8.11
C ASP A 27 4.46 26.20 -9.23
N VAL A 28 3.41 25.42 -9.49
CA VAL A 28 3.45 24.31 -10.45
C VAL A 28 2.64 24.61 -11.71
N GLY A 29 1.44 25.15 -11.57
CA GLY A 29 0.52 25.40 -12.68
C GLY A 29 0.26 26.87 -12.95
N SER A 30 0.27 27.29 -14.21
CA SER A 30 -0.19 28.64 -14.58
C SER A 30 -1.71 28.77 -14.58
N VAL A 31 -2.43 27.72 -15.04
CA VAL A 31 -3.89 27.61 -14.97
C VAL A 31 -4.27 26.32 -14.27
N ILE A 32 -5.13 26.42 -13.25
CA ILE A 32 -5.51 25.28 -12.40
C ILE A 32 -6.95 24.89 -12.70
N TYR A 33 -7.17 23.60 -12.97
CA TYR A 33 -8.47 23.00 -13.21
C TYR A 33 -8.79 21.94 -12.15
N THR A 34 -10.07 21.79 -11.85
CA THR A 34 -10.58 20.61 -11.13
C THR A 34 -12.02 20.32 -11.55
N VAL A 35 -12.52 19.16 -11.14
CA VAL A 35 -13.91 18.75 -11.38
C VAL A 35 -14.78 19.26 -10.23
N PRO A 36 -15.99 19.79 -10.47
CA PRO A 36 -16.88 20.29 -9.40
C PRO A 36 -17.12 19.28 -8.26
N GLN A 37 -17.17 17.99 -8.61
CA GLN A 37 -17.41 16.90 -7.66
C GLN A 37 -16.25 16.66 -6.69
N VAL A 38 -15.02 17.00 -7.08
CA VAL A 38 -13.85 16.93 -6.18
C VAL A 38 -14.05 17.86 -4.99
N ILE A 39 -14.54 19.08 -5.23
CA ILE A 39 -14.78 20.08 -4.17
C ILE A 39 -15.93 19.65 -3.26
N SER A 40 -16.99 19.07 -3.82
CA SER A 40 -18.14 18.60 -3.02
C SER A 40 -17.81 17.35 -2.20
N GLU A 41 -16.83 16.55 -2.63
CA GLU A 41 -16.34 15.38 -1.90
C GLU A 41 -15.50 15.75 -0.65
N LEU A 42 -14.92 16.95 -0.60
CA LEU A 42 -14.08 17.38 0.52
C LEU A 42 -14.86 17.43 1.85
N ARG A 43 -14.65 16.41 2.69
CA ARG A 43 -15.27 16.29 4.02
C ARG A 43 -14.59 17.14 5.09
N ASP A 44 -13.30 17.43 4.92
CA ASP A 44 -12.50 18.10 5.92
C ASP A 44 -12.78 19.61 5.96
N LYS A 45 -13.27 20.09 7.12
CA LYS A 45 -13.62 21.50 7.33
C LYS A 45 -12.44 22.45 7.05
N LYS A 46 -11.25 22.12 7.56
CA LYS A 46 -10.03 22.93 7.38
C LYS A 46 -9.66 23.07 5.90
N THR A 47 -9.74 21.98 5.15
CA THR A 47 -9.41 21.96 3.72
C THR A 47 -10.40 22.80 2.94
N ARG A 48 -11.70 22.66 3.22
CA ARG A 48 -12.76 23.45 2.56
C ARG A 48 -12.64 24.95 2.81
N GLU A 49 -12.38 25.36 4.06
CA GLU A 49 -12.17 26.77 4.41
C GLU A 49 -10.95 27.35 3.70
N ARG A 50 -9.88 26.57 3.57
CA ARG A 50 -8.67 26.96 2.85
C ARG A 50 -8.92 27.13 1.35
N VAL A 51 -9.58 26.16 0.72
CA VAL A 51 -9.91 26.22 -0.71
C VAL A 51 -10.78 27.45 -1.01
N ALA A 52 -11.70 27.80 -0.10
CA ALA A 52 -12.52 29.00 -0.22
C ALA A 52 -11.74 30.32 -0.03
N ALA A 53 -10.57 30.27 0.62
CA ALA A 53 -9.73 31.43 0.94
C ALA A 53 -8.47 31.52 0.06
N LEU A 54 -8.40 30.76 -1.05
CA LEU A 54 -7.24 30.80 -1.93
C LEU A 54 -7.12 32.17 -2.64
N PRO A 55 -5.90 32.70 -2.79
CA PRO A 55 -5.67 33.98 -3.48
C PRO A 55 -5.72 33.86 -5.02
N TYR A 56 -6.10 32.70 -5.54
CA TYR A 56 -6.23 32.41 -6.97
C TYR A 56 -7.47 31.53 -7.19
N GLU A 57 -8.01 31.61 -8.40
CA GLU A 57 -9.20 30.85 -8.79
C GLU A 57 -8.81 29.46 -9.31
N ILE A 58 -9.63 28.46 -8.96
CA ILE A 58 -9.56 27.11 -9.52
C ILE A 58 -10.72 26.96 -10.51
N LEU A 59 -10.41 26.70 -11.77
CA LEU A 59 -11.41 26.57 -12.83
C LEU A 59 -12.14 25.23 -12.73
N LEU A 60 -13.46 25.28 -12.64
CA LEU A 60 -14.31 24.09 -12.59
C LEU A 60 -14.72 23.70 -14.01
N LYS A 61 -14.18 22.60 -14.54
CA LYS A 61 -14.52 22.06 -15.87
C LYS A 61 -15.01 20.62 -15.71
N GLU A 62 -16.13 20.29 -16.35
CA GLU A 62 -16.58 18.91 -16.48
C GLU A 62 -16.03 18.29 -17.76
N PRO A 63 -15.53 17.04 -17.71
CA PRO A 63 -15.01 16.37 -18.89
C PRO A 63 -16.14 15.91 -19.82
N SER A 64 -15.82 15.86 -21.11
CA SER A 64 -16.63 15.30 -22.18
C SER A 64 -16.88 13.79 -21.97
N PRO A 65 -18.08 13.30 -22.35
CA PRO A 65 -18.42 11.89 -22.19
C PRO A 65 -17.53 10.95 -23.03
N GLN A 66 -16.97 11.46 -24.14
CA GLN A 66 -16.02 10.72 -24.97
C GLN A 66 -14.72 10.42 -24.22
N SER A 67 -14.12 11.43 -23.59
CA SER A 67 -12.90 11.26 -22.79
C SER A 67 -13.12 10.33 -21.59
N ILE A 68 -14.30 10.38 -20.96
CA ILE A 68 -14.65 9.46 -19.87
C ILE A 68 -14.69 8.01 -20.36
N ALA A 69 -15.25 7.75 -21.54
CA ALA A 69 -15.32 6.42 -22.11
C ALA A 69 -13.92 5.87 -22.44
N GLU A 70 -13.10 6.66 -23.13
CA GLU A 70 -11.73 6.28 -23.52
C GLU A 70 -10.85 5.99 -22.29
N VAL A 71 -10.90 6.86 -21.26
CA VAL A 71 -10.18 6.64 -20.00
C VAL A 71 -10.72 5.43 -19.23
N SER A 72 -12.04 5.23 -19.23
CA SER A 72 -12.64 4.06 -18.58
C SER A 72 -12.20 2.76 -19.24
N GLU A 73 -12.08 2.73 -20.57
CA GLU A 73 -11.53 1.60 -21.31
C GLU A 73 -10.04 1.41 -21.00
N ALA A 74 -9.25 2.48 -20.98
CA ALA A 74 -7.83 2.41 -20.60
C ALA A 74 -7.65 1.85 -19.17
N ALA A 75 -8.36 2.39 -18.18
CA ALA A 75 -8.34 1.89 -16.80
C ALA A 75 -8.83 0.43 -16.67
N LYS A 76 -9.80 0.05 -17.51
CA LYS A 76 -10.24 -1.35 -17.62
C LYS A 76 -9.22 -2.24 -18.30
N LYS A 77 -8.27 -1.73 -19.08
CA LYS A 77 -7.13 -2.48 -19.64
C LYS A 77 -5.92 -2.48 -18.71
N THR A 78 -5.67 -1.43 -17.91
CA THR A 78 -4.59 -1.43 -16.90
C THR A 78 -4.94 -2.30 -15.69
N GLY A 79 -6.21 -2.36 -15.28
CA GLY A 79 -6.67 -3.15 -14.13
C GLY A 79 -6.99 -2.32 -12.90
N ASP A 80 -6.76 -1.01 -12.99
CA ASP A 80 -6.98 -0.05 -11.92
C ASP A 80 -8.44 0.44 -11.86
N TYR A 81 -9.30 0.11 -12.83
CA TYR A 81 -10.71 0.55 -12.84
C TYR A 81 -11.47 0.22 -11.55
N ALA A 82 -11.19 -0.93 -10.91
CA ALA A 82 -11.88 -1.32 -9.68
C ALA A 82 -11.34 -0.62 -8.42
N SER A 83 -10.14 -0.03 -8.49
CA SER A 83 -9.57 0.80 -7.42
C SER A 83 -9.90 2.28 -7.59
N LEU A 84 -10.21 2.73 -8.80
CA LEU A 84 -10.56 4.11 -9.10
C LEU A 84 -12.01 4.44 -8.74
N SER A 85 -12.21 5.62 -8.15
CA SER A 85 -13.51 6.20 -7.93
C SER A 85 -14.09 6.81 -9.23
N PRO A 86 -15.42 7.02 -9.31
CA PRO A 86 -16.01 7.72 -10.45
C PRO A 86 -15.48 9.16 -10.62
N ILE A 87 -15.02 9.78 -9.54
CA ILE A 87 -14.46 11.14 -9.55
C ILE A 87 -13.03 11.08 -10.09
N ASP A 88 -12.24 10.08 -9.70
CA ASP A 88 -10.88 9.86 -10.20
C ASP A 88 -10.87 9.66 -11.72
N ILE A 89 -11.82 8.88 -12.24
CA ILE A 89 -12.00 8.69 -13.69
C ILE A 89 -12.29 10.03 -14.39
N LYS A 90 -13.08 10.92 -13.77
CA LYS A 90 -13.36 12.25 -14.34
C LYS A 90 -12.16 13.18 -14.29
N VAL A 91 -11.35 13.11 -13.24
CA VAL A 91 -10.10 13.88 -13.14
C VAL A 91 -9.15 13.45 -14.27
N VAL A 92 -8.98 12.15 -14.48
CA VAL A 92 -8.15 11.63 -15.59
C VAL A 92 -8.77 11.94 -16.96
N ALA A 93 -10.09 11.86 -17.10
CA ALA A 93 -10.78 12.25 -18.34
C ALA A 93 -10.60 13.74 -18.66
N LEU A 94 -10.61 14.60 -17.64
CA LEU A 94 -10.36 16.03 -17.81
C LEU A 94 -8.92 16.28 -18.28
N THR A 95 -7.94 15.55 -17.74
CA THR A 95 -6.55 15.64 -18.24
C THR A 95 -6.41 15.16 -19.67
N HIS A 96 -7.09 14.06 -20.02
CA HIS A 96 -7.10 13.54 -21.38
C HIS A 96 -7.67 14.59 -22.35
N GLU A 97 -8.81 15.20 -22.01
CA GLU A 97 -9.43 16.24 -22.85
C GLU A 97 -8.52 17.45 -23.07
N LEU A 98 -7.96 18.01 -22.00
CA LEU A 98 -7.03 19.14 -22.10
C LEU A 98 -5.77 18.78 -22.90
N HIS A 99 -5.28 17.54 -22.74
CA HIS A 99 -4.14 17.06 -23.52
C HIS A 99 -4.47 16.96 -25.01
N VAL A 100 -5.67 16.48 -25.36
CA VAL A 100 -6.14 16.45 -26.75
C VAL A 100 -6.29 17.86 -27.33
N GLU A 101 -6.83 18.81 -26.55
CA GLU A 101 -6.99 20.22 -26.95
C GLU A 101 -5.64 20.92 -27.22
N ASN A 102 -4.60 20.62 -26.42
CA ASN A 102 -3.32 21.37 -26.43
C ASN A 102 -2.15 20.65 -27.12
N CYS A 103 -2.16 19.31 -27.15
CA CYS A 103 -1.07 18.45 -27.62
C CYS A 103 -1.48 17.51 -28.77
N GLY A 104 -2.78 17.30 -28.99
CA GLY A 104 -3.32 16.36 -29.99
C GLY A 104 -3.37 14.90 -29.51
N LYS A 105 -4.10 14.06 -30.24
CA LYS A 105 -4.38 12.65 -29.87
C LYS A 105 -3.20 11.68 -30.09
N GLU A 106 -2.22 12.04 -30.91
CA GLU A 106 -1.17 11.13 -31.39
C GLU A 106 -0.17 10.71 -30.30
N THR A 107 -0.06 11.47 -29.23
CA THR A 107 0.87 11.19 -28.12
C THR A 107 0.29 10.24 -27.08
N ILE A 108 -1.01 9.94 -27.16
CA ILE A 108 -1.75 9.14 -26.18
C ILE A 108 -1.69 7.66 -26.56
N ASN A 109 -1.43 6.80 -25.59
CA ASN A 109 -1.44 5.36 -25.80
C ASN A 109 -2.81 4.74 -25.44
N TYR A 110 -3.49 4.17 -26.44
CA TYR A 110 -4.80 3.52 -26.29
C TYR A 110 -4.74 1.98 -26.31
N GLU A 111 -3.61 1.41 -26.75
CA GLU A 111 -3.42 -0.04 -26.89
C GLU A 111 -2.65 -0.56 -25.68
N ILE A 112 -3.39 -1.21 -24.78
CA ILE A 112 -2.85 -1.87 -23.59
C ILE A 112 -3.30 -3.32 -23.68
N GLU A 113 -2.43 -4.19 -24.17
CA GLU A 113 -2.69 -5.63 -24.19
C GLU A 113 -2.64 -6.19 -22.77
N ARG A 114 -3.34 -7.30 -22.55
CA ARG A 114 -3.29 -8.08 -21.30
C ARG A 114 -2.98 -9.52 -21.63
N LYS A 115 -1.77 -9.94 -21.35
CA LYS A 115 -1.43 -11.37 -21.22
C LYS A 115 -1.11 -11.62 -19.75
N VAL A 116 -1.43 -12.78 -19.18
CA VAL A 116 -1.08 -13.05 -17.78
C VAL A 116 -0.03 -14.15 -17.78
N GLU A 117 1.16 -13.82 -17.33
CA GLU A 117 2.28 -14.77 -17.23
C GLU A 117 2.63 -15.01 -15.78
N LEU A 118 3.03 -16.24 -15.47
CA LEU A 118 3.26 -16.69 -14.10
C LEU A 118 4.76 -16.84 -13.90
N VAL A 119 5.38 -15.91 -13.19
CA VAL A 119 6.82 -15.93 -12.95
C VAL A 119 7.09 -16.44 -11.54
N SER A 120 7.68 -17.64 -11.45
CA SER A 120 8.19 -18.17 -10.19
C SER A 120 9.56 -17.55 -9.90
N GLY A 121 9.56 -16.41 -9.22
CA GLY A 121 10.80 -15.73 -8.84
C GLY A 121 10.86 -15.47 -7.35
N HIS A 122 11.88 -16.02 -6.68
CA HIS A 122 12.37 -15.44 -5.42
C HIS A 122 13.11 -14.15 -5.76
N ARG A 123 12.40 -13.02 -5.87
CA ARG A 123 13.07 -11.72 -5.73
C ARG A 123 13.41 -11.55 -4.26
N SER A 124 14.71 -11.48 -3.96
CA SER A 124 15.19 -11.19 -2.61
C SER A 124 14.65 -9.82 -2.19
N LEU A 125 13.68 -9.82 -1.27
CA LEU A 125 13.15 -8.60 -0.65
C LEU A 125 14.28 -7.71 -0.11
N LEU A 126 15.42 -8.32 0.23
CA LEU A 126 16.65 -7.68 0.66
C LEU A 126 17.23 -6.69 -0.38
N LYS A 127 17.12 -6.98 -1.68
CA LYS A 127 17.64 -6.10 -2.75
C LYS A 127 16.74 -4.90 -3.05
N GLU A 128 15.45 -4.98 -2.69
CA GLU A 128 14.50 -3.85 -2.79
C GLU A 128 14.54 -2.97 -1.54
N LEU A 129 14.78 -3.56 -0.36
CA LEU A 129 14.97 -2.83 0.89
C LEU A 129 16.30 -2.07 0.91
N SER A 130 17.35 -2.60 0.29
CA SER A 130 18.63 -1.90 0.15
C SER A 130 18.56 -0.63 -0.72
N THR A 131 17.48 -0.45 -1.50
CA THR A 131 17.26 0.75 -2.32
C THR A 131 16.42 1.82 -1.60
N MET A 132 15.91 1.52 -0.40
CA MET A 132 15.17 2.50 0.40
C MET A 132 16.14 3.32 1.27
N ALA A 133 16.07 4.64 1.15
CA ALA A 133 16.84 5.53 2.00
C ALA A 133 16.54 5.26 3.49
N GLY A 134 17.59 5.17 4.31
CA GLY A 134 17.50 4.85 5.74
C GLY A 134 17.42 3.35 6.10
N PHE A 135 17.45 2.44 5.12
CA PHE A 135 17.57 0.99 5.37
C PHE A 135 19.00 0.51 5.06
N VAL A 136 19.83 0.40 6.10
CA VAL A 136 21.17 -0.20 5.99
C VAL A 136 21.01 -1.73 6.01
N VAL A 137 21.31 -2.37 4.88
CA VAL A 137 21.42 -3.83 4.82
C VAL A 137 22.88 -4.18 5.16
N PRO A 138 23.15 -4.86 6.28
CA PRO A 138 24.52 -5.22 6.63
C PRO A 138 25.10 -6.11 5.53
N LYS A 139 26.23 -5.69 4.95
CA LYS A 139 26.99 -6.51 4.00
C LYS A 139 27.40 -7.77 4.75
N LYS A 140 26.90 -8.92 4.32
CA LYS A 140 27.42 -10.21 4.80
C LYS A 140 28.89 -10.23 4.35
N LYS A 141 29.85 -10.26 5.28
CA LYS A 141 31.27 -10.41 4.96
C LYS A 141 31.43 -11.68 4.11
N GLU A 142 31.64 -11.52 2.82
CA GLU A 142 32.13 -12.59 1.96
C GLU A 142 33.54 -12.91 2.46
N LYS A 143 33.72 -14.11 3.04
CA LYS A 143 35.07 -14.64 3.25
C LYS A 143 35.65 -14.87 1.86
N ALA A 144 36.63 -14.05 1.51
CA ALA A 144 37.43 -14.20 0.30
C ALA A 144 38.28 -15.49 0.36
N GLY A 145 38.37 -16.18 -0.78
CA GLY A 145 39.17 -17.37 -1.07
C GLY A 145 38.29 -18.49 -1.61
N ASP A 146 38.43 -19.01 -2.83
CA ASP A 146 39.40 -18.83 -3.91
C ASP A 146 38.75 -19.33 -5.22
N GLU A 147 39.36 -19.01 -6.36
CA GLU A 147 38.83 -18.98 -7.74
C GLU A 147 38.22 -20.26 -8.37
N SER A 148 37.23 -20.01 -9.23
CA SER A 148 36.85 -20.68 -10.49
C SER A 148 36.58 -22.20 -10.53
N THR A 149 35.37 -22.58 -10.98
CA THR A 149 35.17 -23.30 -12.25
C THR A 149 33.68 -23.31 -12.66
N GLU A 150 33.48 -22.85 -13.89
CA GLU A 150 32.48 -23.13 -14.93
C GLU A 150 31.20 -23.96 -14.64
N ASP A 151 30.15 -23.49 -15.31
CA ASP A 151 28.88 -24.14 -15.63
C ASP A 151 28.97 -25.65 -15.85
N ASN A 152 27.99 -26.40 -15.34
CA ASN A 152 27.28 -27.35 -16.18
C ASN A 152 25.93 -27.80 -15.60
N ASN A 153 24.93 -27.76 -16.48
CA ASN A 153 23.73 -28.59 -16.45
C ASN A 153 24.09 -30.05 -16.10
N ASN A 154 23.32 -30.69 -15.22
CA ASN A 154 22.59 -31.89 -15.65
C ASN A 154 21.47 -32.31 -14.70
N GLN A 155 20.43 -32.81 -15.34
CA GLN A 155 19.34 -33.63 -14.82
C GLN A 155 19.89 -34.94 -14.21
N ASN A 156 19.28 -35.43 -13.13
CA ASN A 156 18.53 -36.70 -13.11
C ASN A 156 18.04 -37.10 -11.70
N GLU A 157 16.72 -37.30 -11.65
CA GLU A 157 15.91 -38.38 -11.06
C GLU A 157 16.46 -39.28 -9.92
N ASP A 158 15.62 -39.34 -8.87
CA ASP A 158 15.14 -40.48 -8.06
C ASP A 158 16.11 -41.51 -7.45
N GLU A 159 16.03 -41.66 -6.12
CA GLU A 159 15.58 -42.92 -5.49
C GLU A 159 15.26 -42.75 -3.98
N GLU A 160 14.14 -43.37 -3.57
CA GLU A 160 13.71 -43.56 -2.18
C GLU A 160 14.57 -44.59 -1.43
N LYS A 161 14.79 -44.39 -0.13
CA LYS A 161 14.48 -45.40 0.92
C LYS A 161 14.70 -44.84 2.33
N GLY A 162 13.75 -45.18 3.22
CA GLY A 162 13.73 -44.80 4.62
C GLY A 162 14.45 -45.75 5.58
N GLY A 163 14.32 -45.46 6.87
CA GLY A 163 14.73 -46.31 7.98
C GLY A 163 15.14 -45.50 9.22
N ASP A 164 14.41 -45.71 10.32
CA ASP A 164 14.51 -45.07 11.63
C ASP A 164 15.85 -45.30 12.38
N ALA A 165 16.22 -44.38 13.29
CA ALA A 165 16.30 -44.60 14.76
C ALA A 165 17.41 -43.80 15.48
N GLU A 166 16.98 -43.15 16.58
CA GLU A 166 17.67 -42.90 17.86
C GLU A 166 18.84 -41.88 17.99
N GLY A 167 18.52 -40.75 18.65
CA GLY A 167 19.04 -40.40 19.98
C GLY A 167 20.47 -39.88 20.13
N SER A 168 20.61 -38.57 20.38
CA SER A 168 21.46 -38.08 21.50
C SER A 168 21.22 -36.58 21.72
N GLU A 169 20.87 -36.26 22.96
CA GLU A 169 20.84 -34.91 23.52
C GLU A 169 22.29 -34.52 23.85
N ALA A 170 22.74 -33.38 23.34
CA ALA A 170 23.95 -32.71 23.80
C ALA A 170 23.61 -31.23 23.99
N GLU A 171 23.51 -30.83 25.25
CA GLU A 171 23.49 -29.45 25.71
C GLU A 171 24.91 -28.89 25.53
N GLU A 172 25.08 -27.86 24.70
CA GLU A 172 26.30 -27.04 24.72
C GLU A 172 25.92 -25.62 25.14
N GLU A 173 26.38 -25.28 26.35
CA GLU A 173 26.39 -23.95 26.95
C GLU A 173 27.22 -23.01 26.07
N VAL A 174 26.64 -21.89 25.65
CA VAL A 174 27.37 -20.83 24.94
C VAL A 174 27.75 -19.78 25.99
N GLU A 175 29.02 -19.79 26.41
CA GLU A 175 29.64 -18.72 27.17
C GLU A 175 29.71 -17.45 26.30
N GLU A 176 29.08 -16.37 26.76
CA GLU A 176 29.19 -15.03 26.19
C GLU A 176 30.57 -14.45 26.53
N THR A 177 31.55 -14.63 25.65
CA THR A 177 32.75 -13.78 25.65
C THR A 177 32.45 -12.48 24.91
N GLU A 178 32.26 -11.41 25.67
CA GLU A 178 32.28 -10.03 25.18
C GLU A 178 33.66 -9.71 24.58
N SER A 179 33.79 -9.87 23.27
CA SER A 179 34.84 -9.20 22.51
C SER A 179 34.27 -7.88 22.00
N GLU A 180 34.66 -6.78 22.65
CA GLU A 180 34.50 -5.42 22.12
C GLU A 180 35.27 -5.32 20.79
N SER A 181 34.59 -5.63 19.69
CA SER A 181 35.02 -5.17 18.38
C SER A 181 34.52 -3.75 18.21
N GLU A 182 35.46 -2.79 18.14
CA GLU A 182 35.21 -1.45 17.61
C GLU A 182 34.58 -1.61 16.23
N ASP A 183 33.25 -1.51 16.19
CA ASP A 183 32.50 -1.43 14.95
C ASP A 183 32.86 -0.08 14.32
N ASP A 184 33.69 -0.12 13.27
CA ASP A 184 33.79 0.95 12.27
C ASP A 184 32.38 1.11 11.68
N TYR A 185 31.57 1.96 12.31
CA TYR A 185 30.25 2.32 11.82
C TYR A 185 30.44 3.14 10.56
N ASP A 186 30.51 2.47 9.41
CA ASP A 186 30.37 3.11 8.11
C ASP A 186 29.12 4.01 8.18
N GLU A 187 29.33 5.33 8.11
CA GLU A 187 28.29 6.38 8.14
C GLU A 187 27.36 6.33 6.91
N GLU A 188 27.57 5.35 6.02
CA GLU A 188 26.79 5.09 4.82
C GLU A 188 25.36 4.62 5.17
N GLY A 189 24.40 5.53 5.07
CA GLY A 189 22.97 5.23 5.11
C GLY A 189 22.17 5.92 6.20
N TRP A 190 22.81 6.76 7.04
CA TRP A 190 22.10 7.64 7.96
C TRP A 190 21.47 8.84 7.23
N LEU A 191 20.24 9.18 7.62
CA LEU A 191 19.56 10.38 7.17
C LEU A 191 20.01 11.56 8.03
N ASN A 192 20.90 12.38 7.50
CA ASN A 192 21.42 13.59 8.15
C ASN A 192 20.81 14.85 7.51
N GLU A 193 20.94 16.02 8.15
CA GLU A 193 20.42 17.31 7.63
C GLU A 193 20.82 17.57 6.17
N ASP A 194 22.03 17.15 5.79
CA ASP A 194 22.55 17.31 4.42
C ASP A 194 22.04 16.23 3.43
N ASN A 195 21.67 15.05 3.93
CA ASN A 195 21.27 13.89 3.12
C ASN A 195 19.74 13.74 3.00
N ILE A 196 18.95 14.44 3.83
CA ILE A 196 17.48 14.34 3.83
C ILE A 196 16.91 14.81 2.50
N ASP A 197 17.39 15.93 1.96
CA ASP A 197 16.89 16.45 0.69
C ASP A 197 17.21 15.51 -0.49
N GLU A 198 18.40 14.91 -0.49
CA GLU A 198 18.81 13.95 -1.52
C GLU A 198 18.11 12.59 -1.36
N ALA A 199 17.88 12.14 -0.13
CA ALA A 199 17.07 10.96 0.16
C ALA A 199 15.60 11.15 -0.24
N LEU A 200 15.04 12.33 0.00
CA LEU A 200 13.70 12.71 -0.48
C LEU A 200 13.67 12.74 -2.02
N ARG A 201 14.74 13.21 -2.68
CA ARG A 201 14.90 13.15 -4.14
C ARG A 201 15.04 11.73 -4.68
N GLN A 202 15.73 10.82 -4.00
CA GLN A 202 15.80 9.41 -4.37
C GLN A 202 14.45 8.69 -4.19
N LEU A 203 13.66 9.10 -3.21
CA LEU A 203 12.25 8.73 -3.05
C LEU A 203 11.33 9.43 -4.08
N GLY A 204 11.92 10.27 -4.93
CA GLY A 204 11.44 10.83 -6.19
C GLY A 204 10.96 12.28 -6.13
N ALA A 205 11.36 13.07 -5.11
CA ALA A 205 10.94 14.47 -4.91
C ALA A 205 10.97 15.26 -6.22
N ILE A 206 9.78 15.70 -6.65
CA ILE A 206 9.45 16.57 -7.77
C ILE A 206 10.59 16.65 -8.81
N THR A 207 10.73 15.62 -9.64
CA THR A 207 11.40 15.80 -10.92
C THR A 207 10.36 16.06 -12.00
N ILE A 208 10.12 17.34 -12.26
CA ILE A 208 9.60 17.75 -13.54
C ILE A 208 10.84 17.82 -14.43
N ASP A 209 11.24 16.66 -14.96
CA ASP A 209 12.44 16.51 -15.79
C ASP A 209 12.38 17.37 -17.06
N GLU A 210 11.19 17.87 -17.40
CA GLU A 210 10.92 18.73 -18.55
C GLU A 210 10.32 20.04 -18.06
N LYS A 211 11.11 21.11 -17.99
CA LYS A 211 10.55 22.47 -17.93
C LYS A 211 9.63 22.64 -19.16
N ASN A 212 8.39 23.09 -18.94
CA ASN A 212 7.35 23.39 -19.95
C ASN A 212 6.49 22.19 -20.41
N VAL A 213 5.91 21.44 -19.47
CA VAL A 213 4.83 20.49 -19.80
C VAL A 213 3.53 21.27 -20.05
N LYS A 214 2.88 21.06 -21.20
CA LYS A 214 1.62 21.77 -21.52
C LYS A 214 0.47 21.40 -20.61
N VAL A 215 0.27 20.11 -20.35
CA VAL A 215 -0.85 19.59 -19.56
C VAL A 215 -0.35 18.49 -18.63
N ALA A 216 -0.71 18.58 -17.34
CA ALA A 216 -0.41 17.51 -16.40
C ALA A 216 -1.48 17.37 -15.32
N CYS A 217 -1.64 16.16 -14.80
CA CYS A 217 -2.39 15.87 -13.59
C CYS A 217 -1.48 15.96 -12.37
N MET A 218 -1.95 16.57 -11.29
CA MET A 218 -1.35 16.39 -9.97
C MET A 218 -2.19 15.40 -9.16
N SER A 219 -1.61 14.26 -8.81
CA SER A 219 -2.22 13.28 -7.90
C SER A 219 -1.16 12.50 -7.14
N THR A 220 -1.50 12.07 -5.92
CA THR A 220 -0.67 11.18 -5.11
C THR A 220 -1.21 9.74 -5.03
N ASP A 221 -2.32 9.43 -5.70
CA ASP A 221 -2.87 8.07 -5.72
C ASP A 221 -2.19 7.24 -6.81
N PHE A 222 -1.63 6.09 -6.43
CA PHE A 222 -0.98 5.16 -7.34
C PHE A 222 -1.92 4.67 -8.46
N ALA A 223 -3.22 4.48 -8.18
CA ALA A 223 -4.16 4.03 -9.22
C ALA A 223 -4.35 5.08 -10.32
N VAL A 224 -4.43 6.36 -9.94
CA VAL A 224 -4.54 7.49 -10.88
C VAL A 224 -3.23 7.64 -11.66
N GLN A 225 -2.10 7.58 -10.97
CA GLN A 225 -0.77 7.65 -11.58
C GLN A 225 -0.54 6.53 -12.60
N ASN A 226 -0.96 5.30 -12.30
CA ASN A 226 -0.85 4.16 -13.22
C ASN A 226 -1.55 4.44 -14.54
N VAL A 227 -2.81 4.88 -14.50
CA VAL A 227 -3.60 5.14 -15.71
C VAL A 227 -2.99 6.30 -16.51
N LEU A 228 -2.59 7.38 -15.84
CA LEU A 228 -1.94 8.52 -16.49
C LEU A 228 -0.65 8.11 -17.20
N LEU A 229 0.22 7.35 -16.53
CA LEU A 229 1.49 6.87 -17.11
C LEU A 229 1.25 5.91 -18.28
N HIS A 230 0.28 4.99 -18.17
CA HIS A 230 -0.07 4.07 -19.25
C HIS A 230 -0.61 4.79 -20.49
N MET A 231 -1.40 5.84 -20.29
CA MET A 231 -1.91 6.69 -21.37
C MET A 231 -0.87 7.72 -21.86
N LYS A 232 0.32 7.76 -21.26
CA LYS A 232 1.38 8.76 -21.52
C LYS A 232 0.93 10.21 -21.30
N LEU A 233 0.05 10.42 -20.34
CA LEU A 233 -0.39 11.75 -19.92
C LEU A 233 0.59 12.33 -18.88
N GLY A 234 0.72 13.65 -18.87
CA GLY A 234 1.58 14.36 -17.92
C GLY A 234 1.16 14.10 -16.47
N LEU A 235 2.11 13.77 -15.61
CA LEU A 235 1.90 13.55 -14.19
C LEU A 235 2.89 14.42 -13.38
N VAL A 236 2.36 15.12 -12.39
CA VAL A 236 3.13 15.80 -11.34
C VAL A 236 2.82 15.13 -10.01
N SER A 237 3.86 14.69 -9.30
CA SER A 237 3.74 14.17 -7.93
C SER A 237 4.30 15.18 -6.94
N MET A 238 3.63 15.40 -5.81
CA MET A 238 4.05 16.38 -4.80
C MET A 238 5.13 15.85 -3.85
N ASP A 239 4.97 14.61 -3.38
CA ASP A 239 5.77 14.04 -2.28
C ASP A 239 6.94 13.23 -2.80
N GLY A 240 7.28 13.43 -4.06
CA GLY A 240 8.29 12.65 -4.74
C GLY A 240 7.93 11.22 -5.09
N MET A 241 6.85 10.69 -4.57
CA MET A 241 6.38 9.35 -4.95
C MET A 241 5.86 9.38 -6.40
N ARG A 242 6.76 9.25 -7.37
CA ARG A 242 6.48 8.96 -8.78
C ARG A 242 6.81 7.49 -9.00
N ILE A 243 5.86 6.76 -9.57
CA ILE A 243 6.05 5.34 -9.86
C ILE A 243 7.19 5.19 -10.88
N GLN A 244 8.34 4.67 -10.43
CA GLN A 244 9.49 4.34 -11.32
C GLN A 244 9.31 3.00 -12.03
N LYS A 245 8.64 2.05 -11.38
CA LYS A 245 8.32 0.72 -11.93
C LYS A 245 6.86 0.44 -11.64
N LEU A 246 6.12 0.01 -12.65
CA LEU A 246 4.73 -0.43 -12.54
C LEU A 246 4.65 -1.78 -11.81
N LYS A 247 5.02 -1.77 -10.52
CA LYS A 247 4.83 -2.88 -9.59
C LYS A 247 3.55 -2.62 -8.83
N SER A 248 2.44 -3.08 -9.40
CA SER A 248 1.17 -3.08 -8.69
C SER A 248 1.11 -4.29 -7.74
N TYR A 249 0.16 -4.25 -6.82
CA TYR A 249 -0.18 -5.43 -6.04
C TYR A 249 -1.60 -5.82 -6.42
N ILE A 250 -1.91 -7.11 -6.34
CA ILE A 250 -3.29 -7.62 -6.35
C ILE A 250 -3.49 -8.63 -5.22
N LEU A 251 -4.74 -8.89 -4.87
CA LEU A 251 -5.10 -10.01 -4.01
C LEU A 251 -5.44 -11.23 -4.87
N ARG A 252 -4.82 -12.36 -4.59
CA ARG A 252 -5.13 -13.66 -5.23
C ARG A 252 -5.69 -14.62 -4.19
N CYS A 253 -6.75 -15.34 -4.53
CA CYS A 253 -7.28 -16.38 -3.65
C CYS A 253 -6.42 -17.65 -3.71
N ARG A 254 -6.07 -18.22 -2.55
CA ARG A 254 -5.37 -19.50 -2.45
C ARG A 254 -6.24 -20.71 -2.84
N SER A 255 -7.57 -20.61 -2.66
CA SER A 255 -8.48 -21.74 -2.90
C SER A 255 -9.00 -21.80 -4.34
N CYS A 256 -9.53 -20.69 -4.87
CA CYS A 256 -10.17 -20.68 -6.19
C CYS A 256 -9.36 -19.93 -7.26
N PHE A 257 -8.15 -19.47 -6.91
CA PHE A 257 -7.20 -18.76 -7.78
C PHE A 257 -7.71 -17.47 -8.43
N SER A 258 -8.91 -17.00 -8.10
CA SER A 258 -9.42 -15.72 -8.59
C SER A 258 -8.58 -14.57 -8.04
N THR A 259 -8.30 -13.60 -8.90
CA THR A 259 -7.62 -12.36 -8.57
C THR A 259 -8.64 -11.25 -8.30
N THR A 260 -8.25 -10.26 -7.52
CA THR A 260 -9.05 -9.07 -7.19
C THR A 260 -8.10 -7.91 -6.94
N SER A 261 -8.33 -6.76 -7.57
CA SER A 261 -7.52 -5.54 -7.38
C SER A 261 -7.92 -4.72 -6.14
N VAL A 262 -9.10 -5.00 -5.56
CA VAL A 262 -9.59 -4.31 -4.35
C VAL A 262 -8.79 -4.75 -3.11
N MET A 263 -7.84 -3.92 -2.69
CA MET A 263 -6.91 -4.20 -1.58
C MET A 263 -7.53 -4.24 -0.18
N THR A 264 -8.74 -3.72 -0.03
CA THR A 264 -9.46 -3.66 1.25
C THR A 264 -10.21 -4.95 1.56
N LYS A 265 -10.33 -5.87 0.59
CA LYS A 265 -11.04 -7.13 0.75
C LYS A 265 -10.22 -8.12 1.57
N ARG A 266 -10.88 -8.75 2.54
CA ARG A 266 -10.34 -9.89 3.31
C ARG A 266 -10.83 -11.23 2.77
N PHE A 267 -12.13 -11.33 2.49
CA PHE A 267 -12.75 -12.53 1.93
C PHE A 267 -12.77 -12.49 0.40
N CYS A 268 -12.56 -13.65 -0.22
CA CYS A 268 -12.58 -13.80 -1.67
C CYS A 268 -14.00 -13.57 -2.23
N PRO A 269 -14.20 -12.69 -3.23
CA PRO A 269 -15.53 -12.42 -3.79
C PRO A 269 -16.13 -13.61 -4.56
N LYS A 270 -15.30 -14.54 -5.07
CA LYS A 270 -15.77 -15.69 -5.85
C LYS A 270 -16.18 -16.89 -4.99
N CYS A 271 -15.42 -17.20 -3.94
CA CYS A 271 -15.64 -18.39 -3.11
C CYS A 271 -15.95 -18.11 -1.63
N GLY A 272 -15.90 -16.84 -1.18
CA GLY A 272 -16.20 -16.45 0.19
C GLY A 272 -15.11 -16.76 1.23
N ASN A 273 -14.07 -17.54 0.88
CA ASN A 273 -13.02 -17.91 1.82
C ASN A 273 -12.10 -16.74 2.18
N ASP A 274 -11.65 -16.70 3.44
CA ASP A 274 -10.57 -15.82 3.94
C ASP A 274 -9.19 -16.33 3.49
N ALA A 275 -8.98 -16.33 2.17
CA ALA A 275 -7.85 -16.98 1.52
C ALA A 275 -7.14 -16.03 0.53
N LEU A 276 -7.41 -14.73 0.61
CA LEU A 276 -6.74 -13.73 -0.20
C LEU A 276 -5.33 -13.47 0.33
N HIS A 277 -4.33 -13.55 -0.55
CA HIS A 277 -2.96 -13.14 -0.26
C HIS A 277 -2.52 -12.08 -1.26
N ARG A 278 -1.70 -11.13 -0.79
CA ARG A 278 -1.12 -10.08 -1.61
C ARG A 278 -0.02 -10.67 -2.50
N VAL A 279 -0.14 -10.45 -3.80
CA VAL A 279 0.82 -10.85 -4.84
C VAL A 279 1.29 -9.59 -5.55
N ALA A 280 2.59 -9.46 -5.77
CA ALA A 280 3.12 -8.39 -6.60
C ALA A 280 2.93 -8.73 -8.08
N CYS A 281 2.53 -7.77 -8.88
CA CYS A 281 2.40 -7.88 -10.33
C CYS A 281 3.29 -6.85 -11.01
N THR A 282 3.97 -7.27 -12.08
CA THR A 282 4.66 -6.36 -12.99
C THR A 282 4.01 -6.45 -14.36
N MET A 283 3.94 -5.34 -15.09
CA MET A 283 3.52 -5.34 -16.48
C MET A 283 4.78 -5.35 -17.35
N ASP A 284 4.89 -6.29 -18.28
CA ASP A 284 5.96 -6.31 -19.29
C ASP A 284 5.66 -5.32 -20.42
N ASP A 285 6.67 -5.02 -21.23
CA ASP A 285 6.57 -4.14 -22.42
C ASP A 285 5.52 -4.64 -23.44
N ASN A 286 5.22 -5.95 -23.42
CA ASN A 286 4.19 -6.58 -24.24
C ASN A 286 2.77 -6.47 -23.63
N GLY A 287 2.58 -5.73 -22.54
CA GLY A 287 1.32 -5.64 -21.80
C GLY A 287 1.00 -6.91 -20.98
N ALA A 288 1.94 -7.84 -20.84
CA ALA A 288 1.72 -9.04 -20.05
C ALA A 288 1.85 -8.74 -18.53
N LEU A 289 0.81 -9.00 -17.74
CA LEU A 289 0.84 -8.97 -16.28
C LEU A 289 1.52 -10.23 -15.74
N GLN A 290 2.76 -10.08 -15.29
CA GLN A 290 3.52 -11.10 -14.60
C GLN A 290 3.21 -11.13 -13.09
N LEU A 291 2.76 -12.28 -12.58
CA LEU A 291 2.51 -12.49 -11.15
C LEU A 291 3.73 -13.06 -10.43
N HIS A 292 4.23 -12.35 -9.41
CA HIS A 292 5.35 -12.79 -8.56
C HIS A 292 4.83 -13.45 -7.29
N ILE A 293 4.68 -14.78 -7.33
CA ILE A 293 4.10 -15.56 -6.22
C ILE A 293 5.21 -16.22 -5.39
N ASN A 294 5.17 -15.99 -4.07
CA ASN A 294 6.02 -16.71 -3.11
C ASN A 294 5.32 -18.01 -2.67
N TRP A 295 5.63 -19.11 -3.36
CA TRP A 295 5.04 -20.43 -3.10
C TRP A 295 5.37 -20.99 -1.70
N ASN A 296 6.54 -20.69 -1.15
CA ASN A 296 6.95 -21.16 0.19
C ASN A 296 6.01 -20.60 1.27
N ARG A 297 5.70 -19.31 1.18
CA ARG A 297 4.74 -18.66 2.08
C ARG A 297 3.33 -19.20 1.88
N VAL A 298 2.93 -19.38 0.63
CA VAL A 298 1.58 -19.87 0.30
C VAL A 298 1.41 -21.31 0.76
N ASN A 299 2.40 -22.19 0.73
CA ASN A 299 2.22 -23.61 1.09
C ASN A 299 2.07 -23.87 2.60
N THR A 300 2.33 -22.89 3.46
CA THR A 300 2.22 -23.10 4.91
C THR A 300 0.76 -23.24 5.36
N HIS A 301 0.44 -24.32 6.10
CA HIS A 301 -0.89 -24.58 6.68
C HIS A 301 -1.00 -24.24 8.18
N ARG A 302 0.10 -23.78 8.79
CA ARG A 302 0.19 -23.49 10.23
C ARG A 302 -0.81 -22.39 10.62
N GLY A 303 -1.57 -22.64 11.68
CA GLY A 303 -2.53 -21.69 12.26
C GLY A 303 -3.89 -21.58 11.53
N LEU A 304 -4.10 -22.32 10.44
CA LEU A 304 -5.39 -22.33 9.74
C LEU A 304 -6.43 -23.24 10.42
N LYS A 305 -6.00 -24.35 11.03
CA LYS A 305 -6.88 -25.30 11.72
C LYS A 305 -6.79 -25.10 13.23
N TYR A 306 -7.87 -24.67 13.86
CA TYR A 306 -8.00 -24.50 15.31
C TYR A 306 -9.46 -24.64 15.75
N SER A 307 -9.68 -24.95 17.02
CA SER A 307 -11.02 -25.15 17.56
C SER A 307 -11.77 -23.82 17.70
N LEU A 308 -12.96 -23.73 17.11
CA LEU A 308 -13.82 -22.55 17.21
C LEU A 308 -14.74 -22.62 18.44
N PRO A 309 -15.07 -21.48 19.08
CA PRO A 309 -16.07 -21.45 20.15
C PRO A 309 -17.46 -21.87 19.66
N ALA A 310 -18.23 -22.53 20.53
CA ALA A 310 -19.58 -22.97 20.21
C ALA A 310 -20.51 -21.79 19.82
N PRO A 311 -21.37 -21.96 18.79
CA PRO A 311 -22.22 -20.88 18.28
C PRO A 311 -23.40 -20.52 19.20
N GLY A 312 -23.90 -21.45 20.02
CA GLY A 312 -25.18 -21.29 20.74
C GLY A 312 -25.11 -20.52 22.08
N LYS A 313 -23.97 -20.52 22.78
CA LYS A 313 -23.86 -19.94 24.14
C LYS A 313 -23.55 -18.43 24.19
N LYS A 314 -23.41 -17.77 23.03
CA LYS A 314 -22.95 -16.38 22.90
C LYS A 314 -23.81 -15.59 21.92
N THR A 315 -25.12 -15.71 21.99
CA THR A 315 -26.06 -14.94 21.17
C THR A 315 -26.56 -13.79 22.05
N GLY A 316 -26.17 -12.55 21.72
CA GLY A 316 -26.48 -11.39 22.55
C GLY A 316 -25.84 -10.12 22.04
N LYS A 317 -26.20 -8.98 22.63
CA LYS A 317 -25.76 -7.64 22.22
C LYS A 317 -24.24 -7.46 22.19
N HIS A 318 -23.49 -8.27 22.94
CA HIS A 318 -22.02 -8.15 23.09
C HIS A 318 -21.29 -9.45 22.70
N ALA A 319 -21.87 -10.25 21.80
CA ALA A 319 -21.26 -11.48 21.33
C ALA A 319 -19.93 -11.23 20.59
N ALA A 320 -18.81 -11.64 21.19
CA ALA A 320 -17.50 -11.65 20.52
C ALA A 320 -17.30 -12.97 19.79
N ARG A 321 -17.61 -12.99 18.49
CA ARG A 321 -17.38 -14.13 17.58
C ARG A 321 -16.33 -13.77 16.52
N PRO A 322 -15.49 -14.71 16.08
CA PRO A 322 -14.64 -14.46 14.92
C PRO A 322 -15.52 -14.20 13.69
N GLN A 323 -15.06 -13.32 12.81
CA GLN A 323 -15.67 -13.12 11.50
C GLN A 323 -15.14 -14.19 10.54
N LEU A 324 -16.03 -15.05 10.06
CA LEU A 324 -15.77 -16.21 9.20
C LEU A 324 -16.13 -15.95 7.73
N PHE A 325 -17.03 -15.01 7.46
CA PHE A 325 -17.44 -14.60 6.12
C PHE A 325 -17.80 -13.10 6.08
N GLU A 326 -17.87 -12.53 4.88
CA GLU A 326 -17.96 -11.08 4.66
C GLU A 326 -19.24 -10.48 5.26
N ASP A 327 -20.39 -11.07 4.96
CA ASP A 327 -21.74 -10.63 5.34
C ASP A 327 -22.17 -11.10 6.74
N GLN A 328 -21.22 -11.55 7.57
CA GLN A 328 -21.50 -11.98 8.93
C GLN A 328 -22.00 -10.80 9.78
N ARG A 329 -23.23 -10.92 10.30
CA ARG A 329 -23.83 -9.93 11.21
C ARG A 329 -23.03 -9.86 12.52
N MET A 330 -22.39 -8.72 12.76
CA MET A 330 -21.64 -8.44 13.97
C MET A 330 -22.38 -7.43 14.87
N PRO A 331 -22.34 -7.60 16.20
CA PRO A 331 -22.97 -6.65 17.11
C PRO A 331 -22.29 -5.28 17.06
N GLN A 332 -23.07 -4.21 17.27
CA GLN A 332 -22.57 -2.84 17.33
C GLN A 332 -21.89 -2.56 18.67
N ASN A 333 -20.62 -2.96 18.77
CA ASN A 333 -19.76 -2.66 19.92
C ASN A 333 -18.86 -1.45 19.59
N ARG A 334 -19.44 -0.24 19.59
CA ARG A 334 -18.71 1.01 19.33
C ARG A 334 -18.09 1.56 20.62
N MET A 335 -16.91 2.16 20.50
CA MET A 335 -16.29 2.90 21.60
C MET A 335 -17.01 4.23 21.81
N ALA A 336 -17.04 4.72 23.04
CA ALA A 336 -17.50 6.06 23.33
C ALA A 336 -16.52 7.09 22.73
N LYS A 337 -17.05 8.24 22.30
CA LYS A 337 -16.24 9.33 21.81
C LYS A 337 -15.77 10.16 23.00
N VAL A 338 -14.50 10.07 23.36
CA VAL A 338 -13.88 11.02 24.27
C VAL A 338 -13.52 12.25 23.47
N ARG A 339 -14.12 13.39 23.82
CA ARG A 339 -13.72 14.68 23.26
C ARG A 339 -12.55 15.17 24.11
N MET A 340 -11.41 15.41 23.48
CA MET A 340 -10.33 16.15 24.09
C MET A 340 -10.72 17.62 24.12
N ASP A 341 -10.75 18.24 25.29
CA ASP A 341 -10.86 19.69 25.38
C ASP A 341 -9.47 20.29 25.21
N PRO A 342 -9.24 21.15 24.20
CA PRO A 342 -7.93 21.74 23.93
C PRO A 342 -7.40 22.67 25.03
N LEU A 343 -8.21 22.93 26.06
CA LEU A 343 -7.90 23.79 27.21
C LEU A 343 -7.62 23.00 28.48
N ASP A 344 -7.64 21.66 28.43
CA ASP A 344 -7.26 20.82 29.57
C ASP A 344 -5.77 20.99 29.91
N ASP A 345 -5.47 21.10 31.21
CA ASP A 345 -4.11 21.34 31.73
C ASP A 345 -3.12 20.18 31.49
N SER A 346 -3.62 18.99 31.17
CA SER A 346 -2.77 17.82 30.96
C SER A 346 -2.32 17.71 29.50
N PRO A 347 -1.02 17.50 29.22
CA PRO A 347 -0.53 17.32 27.86
C PRO A 347 -0.95 15.98 27.24
N PHE A 348 -1.69 15.13 27.97
CA PHE A 348 -2.07 13.78 27.54
C PHE A 348 -3.55 13.66 27.30
N ALA A 349 -3.90 12.78 26.36
CA ALA A 349 -5.29 12.42 26.13
C ALA A 349 -5.89 11.68 27.33
N LEU A 350 -7.07 12.13 27.80
CA LEU A 350 -7.80 11.43 28.85
C LEU A 350 -8.33 10.10 28.33
N ASN A 351 -8.12 9.04 29.11
CA ASN A 351 -8.61 7.70 28.78
C ASN A 351 -10.05 7.50 29.24
N ASP A 352 -10.87 6.89 28.40
CA ASP A 352 -12.22 6.46 28.78
C ASP A 352 -12.17 5.27 29.73
N VAL A 353 -12.50 5.50 31.00
CA VAL A 353 -12.60 4.45 32.03
C VAL A 353 -14.02 4.29 32.58
N THR A 354 -14.93 5.21 32.26
CA THR A 354 -16.27 5.27 32.86
C THR A 354 -17.37 4.78 31.93
N SER A 355 -17.17 4.83 30.61
CA SER A 355 -18.24 4.46 29.69
C SER A 355 -18.54 2.96 29.75
N ARG A 356 -19.76 2.60 29.32
CA ARG A 356 -20.15 1.20 29.14
C ARG A 356 -19.21 0.46 28.17
N SER A 357 -18.64 1.17 27.19
CA SER A 357 -17.69 0.57 26.25
C SER A 357 -16.35 0.24 26.91
N ALA A 358 -15.89 1.09 27.83
CA ALA A 358 -14.70 0.85 28.65
C ALA A 358 -14.90 -0.35 29.60
N LEU A 359 -16.06 -0.42 30.27
CA LEU A 359 -16.42 -1.54 31.16
C LEU A 359 -16.50 -2.88 30.41
N LEU A 360 -16.98 -2.88 29.16
CA LEU A 360 -17.01 -4.06 28.29
C LEU A 360 -15.62 -4.43 27.73
N GLY A 361 -14.59 -3.62 27.98
CA GLY A 361 -13.23 -3.84 27.50
C GLY A 361 -13.11 -3.74 25.98
N LEU A 362 -13.96 -2.93 25.34
CA LEU A 362 -13.88 -2.67 23.90
C LEU A 362 -12.58 -1.92 23.59
N ARG A 363 -11.86 -2.38 22.58
CA ARG A 363 -10.59 -1.78 22.14
C ARG A 363 -10.67 -1.40 20.68
N SER A 364 -9.91 -0.37 20.30
CA SER A 364 -9.75 -0.01 18.90
C SER A 364 -9.10 -1.16 18.13
N LEU A 365 -9.38 -1.22 16.82
CA LEU A 365 -8.81 -2.20 15.90
C LEU A 365 -7.27 -2.19 15.91
N GLN A 366 -6.63 -1.04 16.19
CA GLN A 366 -5.18 -0.92 16.34
C GLN A 366 -4.62 -1.84 17.45
N GLY A 367 -5.35 -2.07 18.54
CA GLY A 367 -4.92 -2.98 19.60
C GLY A 367 -5.16 -4.47 19.31
N GLN A 368 -5.95 -4.80 18.28
CA GLN A 368 -6.22 -6.20 17.90
C GLN A 368 -5.17 -6.75 16.92
N GLY A 369 -4.53 -5.89 16.10
CA GLY A 369 -3.57 -6.31 15.07
C GLY A 369 -2.36 -7.11 15.60
N GLN A 370 -1.90 -6.80 16.81
CA GLN A 370 -0.80 -7.51 17.48
C GLN A 370 -1.17 -8.95 17.88
N ARG A 371 -2.46 -9.26 18.04
CA ARG A 371 -2.95 -10.61 18.40
C ARG A 371 -3.58 -11.36 17.23
N SER A 372 -4.06 -10.66 16.20
CA SER A 372 -4.74 -11.29 15.06
C SER A 372 -3.80 -12.06 14.13
N ASN A 373 -2.53 -11.67 14.03
CA ASN A 373 -1.56 -12.32 13.16
C ASN A 373 -0.82 -13.49 13.83
N ARG A 374 -1.07 -13.73 15.13
CA ARG A 374 -0.45 -14.85 15.84
C ARG A 374 -1.20 -16.13 15.51
N ASN A 375 -0.46 -17.20 15.27
CA ASN A 375 -1.04 -18.54 15.18
C ASN A 375 -1.82 -18.84 16.48
N PRO A 376 -3.14 -19.13 16.42
CA PRO A 376 -3.96 -19.40 17.60
C PRO A 376 -3.52 -20.66 18.37
N ASN A 377 -2.78 -21.56 17.71
CA ASN A 377 -2.22 -22.76 18.33
C ASN A 377 -0.84 -22.50 18.97
N ALA A 378 -0.23 -21.32 18.78
CA ALA A 378 1.05 -21.00 19.39
C ALA A 378 0.86 -20.73 20.89
N TYR A 379 1.75 -21.28 21.72
CA TYR A 379 1.78 -20.99 23.15
C TYR A 379 1.95 -19.48 23.34
N GLY A 380 1.06 -18.87 24.14
CA GLY A 380 1.12 -17.47 24.53
C GLY A 380 1.02 -17.37 26.05
N PRO A 381 1.51 -16.26 26.65
CA PRO A 381 1.38 -16.06 28.08
C PRO A 381 -0.11 -16.14 28.44
N SER A 382 -0.49 -17.22 29.13
CA SER A 382 -1.88 -17.44 29.46
C SER A 382 -2.34 -16.24 30.28
N ARG A 383 -3.51 -15.68 29.94
CA ARG A 383 -4.20 -14.77 30.84
C ARG A 383 -4.52 -15.62 32.07
N LYS A 384 -3.62 -15.66 33.06
CA LYS A 384 -3.92 -16.26 34.38
C LYS A 384 -5.29 -15.73 34.75
N LYS A 385 -6.29 -16.60 34.80
CA LYS A 385 -7.60 -16.28 35.36
C LYS A 385 -7.30 -15.77 36.77
N ARG A 386 -7.36 -14.45 36.98
CA ARG A 386 -7.32 -13.89 38.33
C ARG A 386 -8.52 -14.49 39.08
N GLY A 387 -8.21 -15.39 40.01
CA GLY A 387 -9.04 -15.83 41.13
C GLY A 387 -10.49 -16.21 40.81
N GLY A 388 -10.73 -17.50 40.56
CA GLY A 388 -11.98 -18.08 41.04
C GLY A 388 -11.90 -18.08 42.57
N LYS A 389 -12.67 -17.24 43.25
CA LYS A 389 -12.97 -17.47 44.67
C LYS A 389 -13.72 -18.81 44.74
N LYS A 390 -13.07 -19.83 45.27
CA LYS A 390 -13.77 -20.97 45.87
C LYS A 390 -14.54 -20.38 47.06
N HIS A 391 -15.86 -20.42 46.98
CA HIS A 391 -16.73 -20.34 48.14
C HIS A 391 -17.22 -21.76 48.44
#